data_AF-A0A7W6V4G5-F1
#
_entry.id   AF-A0A7W6V4G5-F1
#
_cell.length_a   1.000
_cell.length_b   1.000
_cell.length_c   1.000
_cell.angle_alpha   90.00
_cell.angle_beta   90.00
_cell.angle_gamma   90.00
#
_symmetry.space_group_name_H-M   'P 1'
#
loop_
_entity.id
_entity.type
_entity.pdbx_description
1 polymer ?
#
loop_
_entity_poly.entity_id
_entity_poly.type
_entity_poly.pdbx_seq_one_letter_code
_entity_poly.pdbx_strand_id
1 'polypeptide(L)'
;MDMLLLIVIAFWLSLAMAGAWAIQRATGLSGWIDTIWSFAVGVGGILSALFADGDSERRVAILVMVAAWALRLGSHIGSRTRGAGEDPRYAKFIEEWGESASWRLFFFLQIQALAAFILVLAVCMAATNEAPFPRILDLFGIIIAVIALAGEAISDLQLSRFRKTPQAKTEVCETGLWRYSRHPNYFFEWMFWCCWFL
;
A
#
# COMPACT_ATOMS: atom_id res chain seq x y z
N MET A 1 -17.82 13.14 -11.18
CA MET A 1 -17.48 11.99 -10.31
C MET A 1 -18.75 11.29 -9.87
N ASP A 2 -18.88 10.02 -10.24
CA ASP A 2 -20.04 9.21 -9.87
C ASP A 2 -19.95 8.78 -8.39
N MET A 3 -20.96 9.18 -7.61
CA MET A 3 -21.09 8.79 -6.20
C MET A 3 -21.17 7.26 -6.05
N LEU A 4 -21.74 6.57 -7.04
CA LEU A 4 -21.84 5.12 -7.05
C LEU A 4 -20.46 4.47 -7.09
N LEU A 5 -19.53 4.98 -7.89
CA LEU A 5 -18.16 4.45 -7.98
C LEU A 5 -17.44 4.52 -6.62
N LEU A 6 -17.56 5.65 -5.91
CA LEU A 6 -16.96 5.81 -4.59
C LEU A 6 -17.56 4.84 -3.56
N ILE A 7 -18.88 4.62 -3.60
CA ILE A 7 -19.55 3.64 -2.74
C ILE A 7 -19.06 2.22 -3.06
N VAL A 8 -18.94 1.86 -4.35
CA VAL A 8 -18.42 0.56 -4.79
C VAL A 8 -16.99 0.34 -4.30
N ILE A 9 -16.12 1.35 -4.40
CA ILE A 9 -14.75 1.28 -3.91
C ILE A 9 -14.70 1.11 -2.39
N ALA A 10 -15.49 1.90 -1.63
CA ALA A 10 -15.55 1.78 -0.19
C ALA A 10 -16.02 0.38 0.24
N PHE A 11 -17.04 -0.15 -0.42
CA PHE A 11 -17.54 -1.50 -0.19
C PHE A 11 -16.50 -2.57 -0.55
N TRP A 12 -15.83 -2.43 -1.69
CA TRP A 12 -14.72 -3.31 -2.10
C TRP A 12 -13.62 -3.37 -1.05
N LEU A 13 -13.15 -2.22 -0.56
CA LEU A 13 -12.08 -2.15 0.44
C LEU A 13 -12.53 -2.77 1.78
N SER A 14 -13.75 -2.47 2.23
CA SER A 14 -14.31 -3.06 3.44
C SER A 14 -14.44 -4.58 3.32
N LEU A 15 -14.92 -5.08 2.18
CA LEU A 15 -15.06 -6.49 1.88
C LEU A 15 -13.70 -7.20 1.80
N ALA A 16 -12.70 -6.57 1.17
CA ALA A 16 -11.34 -7.11 1.10
C ALA A 16 -10.73 -7.27 2.50
N MET A 17 -10.91 -6.28 3.38
CA MET A 17 -10.40 -6.35 4.76
C MET A 17 -11.20 -7.31 5.65
N ALA A 18 -12.50 -7.47 5.41
CA ALA A 18 -13.31 -8.54 6.03
C ALA A 18 -12.85 -9.93 5.55
N GLY A 19 -12.48 -10.06 4.28
CA GLY A 19 -11.87 -11.27 3.72
C GLY A 19 -10.50 -11.58 4.35
N ALA A 20 -9.64 -10.57 4.50
CA ALA A 20 -8.36 -10.70 5.19
C ALA A 20 -8.53 -11.16 6.65
N TRP A 21 -9.52 -10.60 7.36
CA TRP A 21 -9.91 -11.07 8.69
C TRP A 21 -10.33 -12.55 8.67
N ALA A 22 -11.22 -12.94 7.75
CA ALA A 22 -11.69 -14.32 7.65
C ALA A 22 -10.54 -15.30 7.34
N ILE A 23 -9.60 -14.92 6.46
CA ILE A 23 -8.40 -15.70 6.15
C ILE A 23 -7.52 -15.85 7.38
N GLN A 24 -7.27 -14.77 8.13
CA GLN A 24 -6.49 -14.83 9.37
C GLN A 24 -7.17 -15.74 10.39
N ARG A 25 -8.51 -15.69 10.50
CA ARG A 25 -9.28 -16.55 11.41
C ARG A 25 -9.22 -18.03 11.03
N ALA A 26 -9.22 -18.34 9.74
CA ALA A 26 -9.19 -19.71 9.25
C ALA A 26 -7.78 -20.33 9.29
N THR A 27 -6.74 -19.52 9.09
CA THR A 27 -5.36 -20.02 8.87
C THR A 27 -4.39 -19.67 10.01
N GLY A 28 -4.72 -18.69 10.85
CA GLY A 28 -3.78 -18.08 11.81
C GLY A 28 -2.70 -17.20 11.16
N LEU A 29 -2.68 -17.06 9.83
CA LEU A 29 -1.61 -16.36 9.11
C LEU A 29 -1.97 -14.89 8.89
N SER A 30 -1.61 -14.06 9.86
CA SER A 30 -1.83 -12.60 9.81
C SER A 30 -0.99 -11.86 8.76
N GLY A 31 0.11 -12.45 8.28
CA GLY A 31 0.99 -11.80 7.30
C GLY A 31 0.34 -11.55 5.93
N TRP A 32 -0.80 -12.19 5.62
CA TRP A 32 -1.53 -11.95 4.37
C TRP A 32 -2.37 -10.66 4.41
N ILE A 33 -2.66 -10.13 5.59
CA ILE A 33 -3.52 -8.96 5.77
C ILE A 33 -2.96 -7.76 5.00
N ASP A 34 -1.70 -7.41 5.22
CA ASP A 34 -1.06 -6.26 4.56
C ASP A 34 -0.94 -6.48 3.04
N THR A 35 -0.74 -7.73 2.59
CA THR A 35 -0.70 -8.07 1.16
C THR A 35 -2.04 -7.83 0.49
N ILE A 36 -3.13 -8.30 1.13
CA ILE A 36 -4.49 -8.08 0.64
C ILE A 36 -4.81 -6.60 0.61
N TRP A 37 -4.42 -5.85 1.65
CA TRP A 37 -4.61 -4.41 1.72
C TRP A 37 -3.93 -3.69 0.55
N SER A 38 -2.66 -3.97 0.26
CA SER A 38 -1.92 -3.33 -0.84
C SER A 38 -2.58 -3.59 -2.20
N PHE A 39 -2.99 -4.82 -2.47
CA PHE A 39 -3.69 -5.14 -3.72
C PHE A 39 -5.10 -4.54 -3.78
N ALA A 40 -5.82 -4.49 -2.65
CA ALA A 40 -7.16 -3.90 -2.60
C ALA A 40 -7.12 -2.39 -2.90
N VAL A 41 -6.15 -1.67 -2.33
CA VAL A 41 -5.87 -0.26 -2.65
C VAL A 41 -5.52 -0.09 -4.13
N GLY A 42 -4.64 -0.95 -4.66
CA GLY A 42 -4.26 -0.96 -6.07
C GLY A 42 -5.47 -1.13 -7.01
N VAL A 43 -6.30 -2.12 -6.75
CA VAL A 43 -7.54 -2.37 -7.52
C VAL A 43 -8.48 -1.16 -7.41
N GLY A 44 -8.68 -0.60 -6.22
CA GLY A 44 -9.51 0.59 -6.03
C GLY A 44 -9.00 1.81 -6.82
N GLY A 45 -7.68 2.04 -6.84
CA GLY A 45 -7.07 3.13 -7.61
C GLY A 45 -7.12 2.89 -9.13
N ILE A 46 -6.94 1.65 -9.58
CA ILE A 46 -7.09 1.28 -11.00
C ILE A 46 -8.54 1.49 -11.45
N LEU A 47 -9.53 1.02 -10.68
CA LEU A 47 -10.94 1.26 -10.97
C LEU A 47 -11.24 2.76 -11.00
N SER A 48 -10.68 3.54 -10.06
CA SER A 48 -10.81 5.00 -10.06
C SER A 48 -10.28 5.62 -11.36
N ALA A 49 -9.11 5.23 -11.83
CA ALA A 49 -8.54 5.74 -13.07
C ALA A 49 -9.32 5.30 -14.33
N LEU A 50 -9.81 4.06 -14.35
CA LEU A 50 -10.57 3.50 -15.47
C LEU A 50 -11.94 4.17 -15.64
N PHE A 51 -12.62 4.52 -14.55
CA PHE A 51 -13.98 5.06 -14.58
C PHE A 51 -14.06 6.56 -14.28
N ALA A 52 -12.93 7.26 -14.11
CA ALA A 52 -12.91 8.71 -14.00
C ALA A 52 -13.21 9.38 -15.35
N ASP A 53 -13.76 10.60 -15.30
CA ASP A 53 -14.10 11.40 -16.48
C ASP A 53 -12.99 12.39 -16.89
N GLY A 54 -11.82 12.35 -16.23
CA GLY A 54 -10.70 13.26 -16.51
C GLY A 54 -9.96 12.98 -17.81
N ASP A 55 -8.88 13.72 -18.03
CA ASP A 55 -8.04 13.60 -19.23
C ASP A 55 -7.54 12.16 -19.44
N SER A 56 -7.64 11.67 -20.67
CA SER A 56 -7.37 10.27 -20.99
C SER A 56 -5.92 9.86 -20.77
N GLU A 57 -4.95 10.72 -21.11
CA GLU A 57 -3.53 10.42 -20.96
C GLU A 57 -3.13 10.47 -19.47
N ARG A 58 -3.68 11.44 -18.73
CA ARG A 58 -3.54 11.53 -17.27
C ARG A 58 -4.03 10.26 -16.58
N ARG A 59 -5.23 9.78 -16.93
CA ARG A 59 -5.81 8.55 -16.36
C ARG A 59 -4.93 7.33 -16.62
N VAL A 60 -4.35 7.22 -17.82
CA VAL A 60 -3.40 6.14 -18.15
C VAL A 60 -2.14 6.25 -17.29
N ALA A 61 -1.56 7.44 -17.13
CA ALA A 61 -0.38 7.63 -16.29
C ALA A 61 -0.63 7.23 -14.82
N ILE A 62 -1.75 7.69 -14.26
CA ILE A 62 -2.18 7.36 -12.90
C ILE A 62 -2.38 5.84 -12.75
N LEU A 63 -3.07 5.20 -13.70
CA LEU A 63 -3.30 3.76 -13.69
C LEU A 63 -1.98 3.00 -13.64
N VAL A 64 -1.02 3.35 -14.50
CA VAL A 64 0.30 2.72 -14.54
C VAL A 64 1.05 2.91 -13.23
N MET A 65 1.01 4.12 -12.65
CA MET A 65 1.66 4.43 -11.38
C MET A 65 1.08 3.62 -10.21
N VAL A 66 -0.25 3.58 -10.07
CA VAL A 66 -0.93 2.79 -9.03
C VAL A 66 -0.69 1.29 -9.23
N ALA A 67 -0.75 0.80 -10.47
CA ALA A 67 -0.49 -0.61 -10.76
C ALA A 67 0.95 -0.99 -10.42
N ALA A 68 1.92 -0.15 -10.77
CA ALA A 68 3.33 -0.36 -10.41
C ALA A 68 3.54 -0.40 -8.89
N TRP A 69 2.93 0.54 -8.16
CA TRP A 69 2.97 0.56 -6.70
C TRP A 69 2.35 -0.70 -6.08
N ALA A 70 1.14 -1.06 -6.49
CA ALA A 70 0.41 -2.19 -5.90
C ALA A 70 1.11 -3.53 -6.19
N LEU A 71 1.59 -3.72 -7.43
CA LEU A 71 2.35 -4.92 -7.79
C LEU A 71 3.65 -5.00 -7.00
N ARG A 72 4.37 -3.90 -6.85
CA ARG A 72 5.63 -3.86 -6.10
C ARG A 72 5.41 -4.16 -4.62
N LEU A 73 4.54 -3.39 -3.95
CA LEU A 73 4.35 -3.49 -2.51
C LEU A 73 3.68 -4.82 -2.14
N GLY A 74 2.59 -5.17 -2.83
CA GLY A 74 1.87 -6.41 -2.60
C GLY A 74 2.73 -7.64 -2.84
N SER A 75 3.53 -7.66 -3.91
CA SER A 75 4.45 -8.80 -4.17
C SER A 75 5.59 -8.84 -3.17
N HIS A 76 6.15 -7.70 -2.76
CA HIS A 76 7.22 -7.66 -1.77
C HIS A 76 6.74 -8.21 -0.42
N ILE A 77 5.61 -7.71 0.09
CA ILE A 77 5.02 -8.18 1.35
C ILE A 77 4.60 -9.66 1.22
N GLY A 78 3.91 -10.02 0.15
CA GLY A 78 3.45 -11.41 -0.06
C GLY A 78 4.61 -12.42 -0.15
N SER A 79 5.72 -12.04 -0.79
CA SER A 79 6.92 -12.87 -0.84
C SER A 79 7.54 -13.10 0.54
N ARG A 80 7.49 -12.08 1.42
CA ARG A 80 7.94 -12.17 2.80
C ARG A 80 7.03 -13.06 3.64
N THR A 81 5.71 -12.92 3.46
CA THR A 81 4.70 -13.70 4.20
C THR A 81 4.75 -15.18 3.87
N ARG A 82 4.97 -15.57 2.60
CA ARG A 82 4.99 -16.98 2.16
C ARG A 82 5.97 -17.89 2.89
N GLY A 83 7.05 -17.34 3.47
CA GLY A 83 8.05 -18.09 4.22
C GLY A 83 8.12 -17.72 5.71
N ALA A 84 7.22 -16.85 6.18
CA ALA A 84 7.18 -16.39 7.56
C ALA A 84 5.95 -16.96 8.27
N GLY A 85 6.08 -17.19 9.58
CA GLY A 85 4.94 -17.52 10.42
C GLY A 85 4.00 -16.32 10.60
N GLU A 86 3.23 -16.34 11.69
CA GLU A 86 2.41 -15.20 12.07
C GLU A 86 3.26 -13.92 12.19
N ASP A 87 2.76 -12.80 11.67
CA ASP A 87 3.46 -11.54 11.80
C ASP A 87 3.49 -11.14 13.29
N PRO A 88 4.66 -10.90 13.89
CA PRO A 88 4.78 -10.62 15.32
C PRO A 88 3.93 -9.45 15.81
N ARG A 89 3.65 -8.46 14.94
CA ARG A 89 2.80 -7.31 15.28
C ARG A 89 1.36 -7.76 15.57
N TYR A 90 0.80 -8.57 14.68
CA TYR A 90 -0.57 -9.05 14.83
C TYR A 90 -0.69 -10.10 15.92
N ALA A 91 0.31 -10.99 16.05
CA ALA A 91 0.36 -11.96 17.14
C ALA A 91 0.31 -11.26 18.51
N LYS A 92 1.11 -10.21 18.69
CA LYS A 92 1.11 -9.40 19.91
C LYS A 92 -0.26 -8.77 20.20
N PHE A 93 -0.93 -8.21 19.19
CA PHE A 93 -2.28 -7.66 19.37
C PHE A 93 -3.30 -8.73 19.75
N ILE A 94 -3.23 -9.91 19.12
CA ILE A 94 -4.13 -11.03 19.42
C ILE A 94 -3.93 -11.50 20.85
N GLU A 95 -2.68 -11.62 21.30
CA GLU A 95 -2.32 -11.96 22.68
C GLU A 95 -2.85 -10.92 23.67
N GLU A 96 -2.60 -9.63 23.44
CA GLU A 96 -3.06 -8.53 24.30
C GLU A 96 -4.58 -8.40 24.36
N TRP A 97 -5.29 -8.78 23.29
CA TRP A 97 -6.74 -8.67 23.21
C TRP A 97 -7.49 -9.90 23.72
N GLY A 98 -6.81 -11.03 23.90
CA GLY A 98 -7.36 -12.26 24.47
C GLY A 98 -8.66 -12.71 23.79
N GLU A 99 -9.70 -12.97 24.57
CA GLU A 99 -11.01 -13.43 24.07
C GLU A 99 -11.66 -12.46 23.07
N SER A 100 -11.35 -11.17 23.17
CA SER A 100 -11.90 -10.13 22.28
C SER A 100 -11.11 -9.95 20.97
N ALA A 101 -10.01 -10.69 20.78
CA ALA A 101 -9.08 -10.50 19.66
C ALA A 101 -9.75 -10.56 18.29
N SER A 102 -10.71 -11.48 18.09
CA SER A 102 -11.42 -11.63 16.82
C SER A 102 -12.12 -10.35 16.39
N TRP A 103 -12.91 -9.79 17.29
CA TRP A 103 -13.77 -8.64 17.01
C TRP A 103 -12.96 -7.34 16.97
N ARG A 104 -11.96 -7.20 17.85
CA ARG A 104 -11.02 -6.07 17.81
C ARG A 104 -10.20 -6.07 16.54
N LEU A 105 -9.73 -7.23 16.08
CA LEU A 105 -9.03 -7.35 14.81
C LEU A 105 -9.93 -6.95 13.64
N PHE A 106 -11.18 -7.42 13.61
CA PHE A 106 -12.13 -7.02 12.57
C PHE A 106 -12.26 -5.49 12.48
N PHE A 107 -12.54 -4.82 13.60
CA PHE A 107 -12.63 -3.36 13.61
C PHE A 107 -11.33 -2.66 13.23
N PHE A 108 -10.20 -3.16 13.71
CA PHE A 108 -8.89 -2.63 13.34
C PHE A 108 -8.67 -2.70 11.82
N LEU A 109 -9.05 -3.80 11.18
CA LEU A 109 -8.94 -3.95 9.73
C LEU A 109 -9.96 -3.09 8.97
N GLN A 110 -11.13 -2.79 9.54
CA GLN A 110 -12.05 -1.82 8.95
C GLN A 110 -11.53 -0.38 9.03
N ILE A 111 -10.77 -0.02 10.07
CA ILE A 111 -10.05 1.26 10.10
C ILE A 111 -9.00 1.31 8.98
N GLN A 112 -8.32 0.19 8.69
CA GLN A 112 -7.40 0.11 7.54
C GLN A 112 -8.13 0.24 6.20
N ALA A 113 -9.35 -0.29 6.07
CA ALA A 113 -10.18 -0.09 4.88
C ALA A 113 -10.56 1.38 4.69
N LEU A 114 -10.89 2.09 5.78
CA LEU A 114 -11.16 3.52 5.74
C LEU A 114 -9.91 4.33 5.35
N ALA A 115 -8.75 4.01 5.90
CA ALA A 115 -7.49 4.63 5.50
C ALA A 115 -7.16 4.38 4.02
N ALA A 116 -7.35 3.14 3.54
CA ALA A 116 -7.23 2.80 2.13
C ALA A 116 -8.18 3.62 1.25
N PHE A 117 -9.42 3.85 1.70
CA PHE A 117 -10.38 4.63 0.96
C PHE A 117 -9.92 6.08 0.78
N ILE A 118 -9.32 6.69 1.81
CA ILE A 118 -8.74 8.05 1.72
C ILE A 118 -7.62 8.08 0.67
N LEU A 119 -6.76 7.06 0.63
CA LEU A 119 -5.68 6.96 -0.36
C LEU A 119 -6.23 6.82 -1.78
N VAL A 120 -7.23 5.95 -1.98
CA VAL A 120 -7.89 5.79 -3.29
C VAL A 120 -8.64 7.06 -3.69
N LEU A 121 -9.21 7.81 -2.74
CA LEU A 121 -9.85 9.09 -3.01
C LEU A 121 -8.86 10.11 -3.56
N ALA A 122 -7.63 10.17 -3.05
CA ALA A 122 -6.57 11.04 -3.60
C ALA A 122 -6.25 10.68 -5.07
N VAL A 123 -6.14 9.38 -5.38
CA VAL A 123 -5.97 8.89 -6.76
C VAL A 123 -7.16 9.30 -7.63
N CYS A 124 -8.38 9.18 -7.11
CA CYS A 124 -9.60 9.51 -7.82
C CYS A 124 -9.70 11.02 -8.14
N MET A 125 -9.30 11.88 -7.20
CA MET A 125 -9.23 13.32 -7.41
C MET A 125 -8.24 13.69 -8.51
N ALA A 126 -7.06 13.06 -8.53
CA ALA A 126 -6.09 13.23 -9.62
C ALA A 126 -6.66 12.73 -10.96
N ALA A 127 -7.34 11.58 -10.97
CA ALA A 127 -7.88 10.97 -12.19
C ALA A 127 -9.07 11.71 -12.80
N THR A 128 -9.81 12.50 -12.01
CA THR A 128 -10.96 13.30 -12.47
C THR A 128 -10.57 14.68 -12.98
N ASN A 129 -9.27 15.01 -12.97
CA ASN A 129 -8.77 16.27 -13.46
C ASN A 129 -8.77 16.32 -15.01
N GLU A 130 -9.58 17.23 -15.54
CA GLU A 130 -9.76 17.45 -16.99
C GLU A 130 -8.69 18.37 -17.62
N ALA A 131 -7.76 18.90 -16.83
CA ALA A 131 -6.75 19.79 -17.36
C ALA A 131 -5.85 19.06 -18.38
N PRO A 132 -5.47 19.73 -19.49
CA PRO A 132 -4.65 19.12 -20.53
C PRO A 132 -3.37 18.51 -19.96
N PHE A 133 -3.04 17.30 -20.38
CA PHE A 133 -1.84 16.59 -19.95
C PHE A 133 -0.77 16.59 -21.06
N PRO A 134 0.54 16.68 -20.74
CA PRO A 134 1.11 16.92 -19.41
C PRO A 134 1.28 18.41 -19.09
N ARG A 135 0.96 18.80 -17.85
CA ARG A 135 1.37 20.06 -17.22
C ARG A 135 2.69 19.89 -16.49
N ILE A 136 3.32 21.01 -16.15
CA ILE A 136 4.54 21.02 -15.33
C ILE A 136 4.34 20.27 -14.01
N LEU A 137 3.19 20.46 -13.34
CA LEU A 137 2.86 19.74 -12.11
C LEU A 137 2.74 18.23 -12.33
N ASP A 138 2.19 17.81 -13.47
CA ASP A 138 2.06 16.39 -13.79
C ASP A 138 3.44 15.74 -13.94
N LEU A 139 4.38 16.43 -14.59
CA LEU A 139 5.76 15.98 -14.69
C LEU A 139 6.44 15.86 -13.31
N PHE A 140 6.23 16.82 -12.41
CA PHE A 140 6.75 16.73 -11.05
C PHE A 140 6.16 15.55 -10.29
N GLY A 141 4.85 15.32 -10.35
CA GLY A 141 4.22 14.20 -9.67
C GLY A 141 4.71 12.85 -10.22
N ILE A 142 4.88 12.71 -11.54
CA ILE A 142 5.47 11.52 -12.16
C ILE A 142 6.91 11.30 -11.68
N ILE A 143 7.74 12.34 -11.67
CA ILE A 143 9.13 12.25 -11.18
C ILE A 143 9.16 11.82 -9.71
N ILE A 144 8.33 12.42 -8.86
CA ILE A 144 8.24 12.06 -7.45
C ILE A 144 7.82 10.58 -7.30
N ALA A 145 6.82 10.13 -8.06
CA ALA A 145 6.38 8.74 -8.03
C ALA A 145 7.47 7.76 -8.46
N VAL A 146 8.24 8.07 -9.51
CA VAL A 146 9.36 7.24 -9.97
C VAL A 146 10.46 7.18 -8.91
N ILE A 147 10.85 8.33 -8.34
CA ILE A 147 11.86 8.36 -7.26
C ILE A 147 11.35 7.59 -6.03
N ALA A 148 10.07 7.72 -5.70
CA ALA A 148 9.44 7.00 -4.60
C ALA A 148 9.51 5.48 -4.80
N LEU A 149 8.98 4.98 -5.92
CA LEU A 149 9.00 3.54 -6.22
C LEU A 149 10.42 2.97 -6.27
N ALA A 150 11.35 3.69 -6.89
CA ALA A 150 12.75 3.28 -6.95
C ALA A 150 13.42 3.30 -5.57
N GLY A 151 13.25 4.38 -4.81
CA GLY A 151 13.84 4.54 -3.48
C GLY A 151 13.31 3.51 -2.49
N GLU A 152 12.02 3.22 -2.54
CA GLU A 152 11.39 2.18 -1.73
C GLU A 152 11.95 0.80 -2.12
N ALA A 153 12.02 0.47 -3.41
CA ALA A 153 12.60 -0.78 -3.93
C ALA A 153 14.06 -0.98 -3.50
N ILE A 154 14.88 0.07 -3.60
CA ILE A 154 16.28 0.05 -3.18
C ILE A 154 16.37 -0.16 -1.66
N SER A 155 15.55 0.55 -0.89
CA SER A 155 15.51 0.44 0.58
C SER A 155 15.17 -0.97 1.03
N ASP A 156 14.12 -1.57 0.47
CA ASP A 156 13.70 -2.93 0.83
C ASP A 156 14.71 -3.98 0.36
N LEU A 157 15.35 -3.79 -0.80
CA LEU A 157 16.42 -4.68 -1.27
C LEU A 157 17.64 -4.63 -0.34
N GLN A 158 18.04 -3.44 0.11
CA GLN A 158 19.13 -3.26 1.08
C GLN A 158 18.82 -4.01 2.39
N LEU A 159 17.60 -3.83 2.92
CA LEU A 159 17.17 -4.51 4.14
C LEU A 159 17.08 -6.03 3.96
N SER A 160 16.54 -6.49 2.83
CA SER A 160 16.42 -7.92 2.51
C SER A 160 17.80 -8.59 2.42
N ARG A 161 18.80 -7.90 1.83
CA ARG A 161 20.17 -8.38 1.77
C ARG A 161 20.81 -8.41 3.16
N PHE A 162 20.65 -7.35 3.95
CA PHE A 162 21.17 -7.29 5.31
C PHE A 162 20.60 -8.41 6.18
N ARG A 163 19.29 -8.67 6.14
CA ARG A 163 18.65 -9.76 6.92
C ARG A 163 19.19 -11.16 6.66
N LYS A 164 19.88 -11.37 5.53
CA LYS A 164 20.51 -12.65 5.17
C LYS A 164 21.93 -12.80 5.72
N THR A 165 22.50 -11.76 6.33
CA THR A 165 23.85 -11.82 6.91
C THR A 165 23.81 -12.28 8.37
N PRO A 166 24.90 -12.85 8.90
CA PRO A 166 24.98 -13.21 10.33
C PRO A 166 24.79 -12.01 11.27
N GLN A 167 25.22 -10.81 10.85
CA GLN A 167 25.18 -9.57 11.63
C GLN A 167 23.74 -9.11 11.92
N ALA A 168 22.78 -9.45 11.07
CA ALA A 168 21.38 -9.02 11.26
C ALA A 168 20.72 -9.53 12.55
N LYS A 169 21.34 -10.51 13.24
CA LYS A 169 20.86 -11.01 14.54
C LYS A 169 21.24 -10.10 15.70
N THR A 170 22.27 -9.27 15.54
CA THR A 170 22.87 -8.46 16.62
C THR A 170 22.97 -6.98 16.28
N GLU A 171 22.90 -6.61 15.00
CA GLU A 171 23.14 -5.26 14.51
C GLU A 171 21.95 -4.71 13.72
N VAL A 172 21.93 -3.38 13.55
CA VAL A 172 20.94 -2.66 12.74
C VAL A 172 21.49 -2.44 11.33
N CYS A 173 20.61 -2.43 10.33
CA CYS A 173 21.01 -2.14 8.96
C CYS A 173 21.47 -0.67 8.86
N GLU A 174 22.74 -0.45 8.51
CA GLU A 174 23.29 0.89 8.21
C GLU A 174 23.76 1.02 6.75
N THR A 175 23.28 0.14 5.86
CA THR A 175 23.71 0.12 4.45
C THR A 175 22.89 1.10 3.61
N GLY A 176 23.58 1.96 2.85
CA GLY A 176 22.95 2.82 1.85
C GLY A 176 21.95 3.81 2.46
N LEU A 177 20.68 3.71 2.08
CA LEU A 177 19.63 4.64 2.54
C LEU A 177 19.33 4.48 4.04
N TRP A 178 19.58 3.29 4.59
CA TRP A 178 19.38 2.99 6.01
C TRP A 178 20.39 3.70 6.93
N ARG A 179 21.48 4.23 6.38
CA ARG A 179 22.42 5.08 7.15
C ARG A 179 21.81 6.44 7.50
N TYR A 180 20.88 6.94 6.68
CA TYR A 180 20.33 8.29 6.81
C TYR A 180 18.98 8.31 7.53
N SER A 181 18.23 7.21 7.50
CA SER A 181 16.93 7.07 8.15
C SER A 181 16.74 5.66 8.69
N ARG A 182 16.02 5.54 9.81
CA ARG A 182 15.62 4.25 10.36
C ARG A 182 14.56 3.53 9.53
N HIS A 183 13.82 4.26 8.69
CA HIS A 183 12.76 3.72 7.84
C HIS A 183 12.74 4.44 6.48
N PRO A 184 13.80 4.28 5.65
CA PRO A 184 13.85 4.96 4.35
C PRO A 184 12.75 4.46 3.42
N ASN A 185 12.38 3.18 3.49
CA ASN A 185 11.26 2.63 2.73
C ASN A 185 9.93 3.34 3.05
N TYR A 186 9.64 3.64 4.32
CA TYR A 186 8.42 4.36 4.69
C TYR A 186 8.44 5.81 4.20
N PHE A 187 9.60 6.46 4.19
CA PHE A 187 9.73 7.80 3.61
C PHE A 187 9.32 7.81 2.14
N PHE A 188 9.80 6.85 1.35
CA PHE A 188 9.45 6.75 -0.06
C PHE A 188 7.98 6.36 -0.27
N GLU A 189 7.43 5.49 0.57
CA GLU A 189 5.98 5.17 0.56
C GLU A 189 5.13 6.43 0.77
N TRP A 190 5.45 7.25 1.79
CA TRP A 190 4.78 8.53 2.00
C TRP A 190 4.96 9.49 0.82
N MET A 191 6.17 9.56 0.27
CA MET A 191 6.47 10.42 -0.88
C MET A 191 5.66 10.02 -2.12
N PHE A 192 5.43 8.72 -2.35
CA PHE A 192 4.54 8.24 -3.40
C PHE A 192 3.11 8.77 -3.20
N TRP A 193 2.55 8.66 -2.00
CA TRP A 193 1.20 9.14 -1.72
C TRP A 193 1.06 10.67 -1.79
N CYS A 194 2.15 11.42 -1.66
CA CYS A 194 2.15 12.87 -1.87
C CYS A 194 2.20 13.28 -3.36
N CYS A 195 2.36 12.36 -4.31
CA CYS A 195 2.49 12.70 -5.73
C CYS A 195 1.14 12.98 -6.45
N TRP A 196 0.00 12.72 -5.80
CA TRP A 196 -1.35 12.80 -6.39
C TRP A 196 -1.89 14.22 -6.60
N PHE A 197 -1.02 15.22 -6.68
CA PHE A 197 -1.38 16.54 -7.19
C PHE A 197 -1.36 16.60 -8.73
N LEU A 198 -1.12 15.45 -9.40
CA LEU A 198 -1.30 15.24 -10.84
C LEU A 198 -2.67 15.76 -11.28
#